data_AF-A0A517PCH9-F1
#
_entry.id   AF-A0A517PCH9-F1
#
_cell.length_a   1.000
_cell.length_b   1.000
_cell.length_c   1.000
_cell.angle_alpha   90.00
_cell.angle_beta   90.00
_cell.angle_gamma   90.00
#
_symmetry.space_group_name_H-M   'P 1'
#
loop_
_entity.id
_entity.type
_entity.pdbx_description
1 polymer ?
#
loop_
_entity_poly.entity_id
_entity_poly.type
_entity_poly.pdbx_seq_one_letter_code
_entity_poly.pdbx_strand_id
1 'polypeptide(L)'
;MNAISPSRLPASVVDDGPSRDEMAERGFLGSVLLTGTLPTDESANLTAEDFFSDRNTAVFQSLHRVAKAGRRIDLVTVADDLVRSNQLEAAGGLLHLDTLLEETPHPAHGREYAAILREHSRRRAARYILAEHQGDDPDALAAALAKVAARFPPLAGSADRSGELTLRMLCDVPRRPVRWLWPDRLAVGKLNLLAGEPDRGKSFLTCDLAARVTRGLPWPDGRGHAPLGTALMLNAEDAADDTLGPRFDAAGGDPSRLAVLEAVRDPGRPERTFDLSRDLPRLDAALDRLAALHPDGTAPPRLVVIDPRGAYMGGSDSYKDAEVRGLLAPLARLAERRDVAVILVCHLNKGNHGGTPLSRITGSGGIGAAARCAWLAGSDPDAPAELGRPPRRLLVSLKNNLAANAGGLAYRISGADPDAAWGEEGGVRGDEGGDCRDADPLPDQPGFEGANFAGSSSPLPHAPSPDPAPPRVWWDPTPVETTAAAVLSAGSSADRGPTEDENERCETWLRAELLSHGGAAPSSAVADAAREAGFTEKQVRRARTVLGVRAAKAGFDSGWTLSLPDVASED
;
A
#
# COMPACT_ATOMS: atom_id res chain seq x y z
N MET A 1 36.30 -22.66 31.69
CA MET A 1 34.86 -22.33 31.56
C MET A 1 34.30 -23.30 30.53
N ASN A 2 33.66 -24.38 30.98
CA ASN A 2 33.20 -25.45 30.10
C ASN A 2 31.96 -24.98 29.31
N ALA A 3 31.97 -25.21 28.00
CA ALA A 3 30.84 -24.95 27.12
C ALA A 3 29.63 -25.77 27.59
N ILE A 4 28.49 -25.11 27.77
CA ILE A 4 27.20 -25.77 28.08
C ILE A 4 26.82 -26.53 26.81
N SER A 5 27.15 -27.82 26.74
CA SER A 5 26.90 -28.65 25.56
C SER A 5 25.50 -29.27 25.67
N PRO A 6 24.49 -28.78 24.90
CA PRO A 6 23.08 -29.12 25.10
C PRO A 6 22.68 -30.53 24.60
N SER A 7 23.64 -31.32 24.12
CA SER A 7 23.41 -32.58 23.38
C SER A 7 23.21 -33.81 24.25
N ARG A 8 23.34 -33.71 25.58
CA ARG A 8 23.14 -34.85 26.50
C ARG A 8 22.25 -34.45 27.69
N LEU A 9 20.94 -34.69 27.55
CA LEU A 9 20.03 -34.57 28.69
C LEU A 9 20.31 -35.71 29.70
N PRO A 10 20.29 -35.43 31.02
CA PRO A 10 20.31 -36.47 32.02
C PRO A 10 19.02 -37.33 31.94
N ALA A 11 19.16 -38.63 32.21
CA ALA A 11 18.09 -39.62 32.02
C ALA A 11 16.83 -39.38 32.90
N SER A 12 16.90 -38.49 33.88
CA SER A 12 15.81 -38.19 34.83
C SER A 12 14.76 -37.19 34.32
N VAL A 13 14.93 -36.60 33.14
CA VAL A 13 14.06 -35.54 32.60
C VAL A 13 13.29 -36.02 31.37
N VAL A 14 12.60 -37.16 31.50
CA VAL A 14 11.87 -37.78 30.39
C VAL A 14 10.40 -37.92 30.77
N ASP A 15 9.59 -36.97 30.31
CA ASP A 15 8.15 -37.20 30.14
C ASP A 15 7.60 -36.73 28.77
N ASP A 16 8.47 -36.30 27.83
CA ASP A 16 8.06 -35.99 26.44
C ASP A 16 9.20 -36.05 25.39
N GLY A 17 10.35 -36.62 25.75
CA GLY A 17 11.53 -36.69 24.87
C GLY A 17 12.24 -35.35 24.59
N PRO A 18 13.44 -35.37 23.99
CA PRO A 18 14.20 -34.17 23.64
C PRO A 18 13.47 -33.34 22.57
N SER A 19 13.42 -32.02 22.74
CA SER A 19 12.85 -31.11 21.74
C SER A 19 13.72 -31.11 20.48
N ARG A 20 13.25 -31.78 19.43
CA ARG A 20 13.93 -31.90 18.12
C ARG A 20 12.93 -31.75 16.97
N ASP A 21 13.41 -31.31 15.82
CA ASP A 21 12.67 -31.31 14.57
C ASP A 21 13.63 -31.69 13.44
N GLU A 22 13.65 -32.99 13.13
CA GLU A 22 14.55 -33.54 12.10
C GLU A 22 14.17 -33.08 10.69
N MET A 23 12.91 -32.68 10.46
CA MET A 23 12.48 -32.17 9.17
C MET A 23 12.98 -30.74 8.96
N ALA A 24 12.96 -29.91 10.01
CA ALA A 24 13.56 -28.58 9.98
C ALA A 24 15.09 -28.64 9.82
N GLU A 25 15.78 -29.60 10.46
CA GLU A 25 17.24 -29.76 10.31
C GLU A 25 17.60 -30.08 8.86
N ARG A 26 16.90 -31.06 8.28
CA ARG A 26 17.12 -31.47 6.89
C ARG A 26 16.77 -30.35 5.90
N GLY A 27 15.60 -29.72 6.09
CA GLY A 27 15.14 -28.62 5.25
C GLY A 27 16.06 -27.41 5.27
N PHE A 28 16.64 -27.08 6.43
CA PHE A 28 17.64 -26.01 6.54
C PHE A 28 18.92 -26.35 5.78
N LEU A 29 19.53 -27.52 6.04
CA LEU A 29 20.80 -27.89 5.42
C LEU A 29 20.68 -28.03 3.90
N GLY A 30 19.61 -28.66 3.42
CA GLY A 30 19.37 -28.79 1.99
C GLY A 30 19.00 -27.46 1.32
N SER A 31 18.27 -26.56 2.00
CA SER A 31 18.07 -25.18 1.54
C SER A 31 19.41 -24.46 1.31
N VAL A 32 20.35 -24.57 2.25
CA VAL A 32 21.68 -23.94 2.12
C VAL A 32 22.49 -24.59 0.99
N LEU A 33 22.46 -25.92 0.84
CA LEU A 33 23.15 -26.62 -0.24
C LEU A 33 22.60 -26.26 -1.63
N LEU A 34 21.28 -26.09 -1.75
CA LEU A 34 20.61 -25.76 -3.01
C LEU A 34 20.77 -24.28 -3.39
N THR A 35 20.69 -23.38 -2.42
CA THR A 35 20.83 -21.93 -2.64
C THR A 35 22.30 -21.49 -2.70
N GLY A 36 23.20 -22.27 -2.10
CA GLY A 36 24.62 -21.97 -1.98
C GLY A 36 24.93 -20.81 -1.03
N THR A 37 23.96 -20.38 -0.22
CA THR A 37 24.07 -19.21 0.66
C THR A 37 23.65 -19.54 2.08
N LEU A 38 24.53 -19.25 3.04
CA LEU A 38 24.14 -19.23 4.46
C LEU A 38 23.32 -17.97 4.73
N PRO A 39 22.15 -18.07 5.39
CA PRO A 39 21.39 -16.88 5.73
C PRO A 39 22.16 -16.04 6.76
N THR A 40 22.23 -14.72 6.55
CA THR A 40 23.03 -13.79 7.35
C THR A 40 22.24 -12.99 8.38
N ASP A 41 20.95 -13.29 8.55
CA ASP A 41 20.06 -12.59 9.49
C ASP A 41 20.19 -13.14 10.92
N GLU A 42 19.84 -12.33 11.93
CA GLU A 42 19.93 -12.69 13.35
C GLU A 42 19.06 -13.92 13.70
N SER A 43 17.95 -14.10 12.98
CA SER A 43 17.08 -15.28 13.07
C SER A 43 17.75 -16.59 12.62
N ALA A 44 18.83 -16.49 11.85
CA ALA A 44 19.57 -17.60 11.26
C ALA A 44 21.01 -17.75 11.77
N ASN A 45 21.37 -17.03 12.84
CA ASN A 45 22.65 -17.18 13.52
C ASN A 45 22.70 -18.49 14.33
N LEU A 46 22.67 -19.61 13.61
CA LEU A 46 22.77 -20.96 14.14
C LEU A 46 24.24 -21.33 14.37
N THR A 47 24.42 -22.15 15.38
CA THR A 47 25.67 -22.81 15.75
C THR A 47 25.52 -24.31 15.55
N ALA A 48 26.65 -25.03 15.48
CA ALA A 48 26.63 -26.48 15.35
C ALA A 48 25.85 -27.16 16.50
N GLU A 49 25.83 -26.54 17.68
CA GLU A 49 25.11 -27.04 18.86
C GLU A 49 23.57 -26.89 18.78
N ASP A 50 23.06 -26.14 17.79
CA ASP A 50 21.61 -25.97 17.59
C ASP A 50 20.98 -27.16 16.86
N PHE A 51 21.80 -28.03 16.25
CA PHE A 51 21.37 -29.29 15.66
C PHE A 51 21.34 -30.38 16.74
N PHE A 52 20.30 -31.20 16.72
CA PHE A 52 20.17 -32.38 17.57
C PHE A 52 20.91 -33.59 16.97
N SER A 53 20.96 -33.68 15.64
CA SER A 53 21.58 -34.82 14.96
C SER A 53 23.07 -34.60 14.72
N ASP A 54 23.92 -35.50 15.24
CA ASP A 54 25.38 -35.43 15.08
C ASP A 54 25.82 -35.38 13.60
N ARG A 55 25.12 -36.13 12.72
CA ARG A 55 25.35 -36.07 11.26
C ARG A 55 25.09 -34.69 10.69
N ASN A 56 24.00 -34.04 11.10
CA ASN A 56 23.62 -32.72 10.61
C ASN A 56 24.55 -31.64 11.18
N THR A 57 25.00 -31.81 12.42
CA THR A 57 26.05 -31.00 13.04
C THR A 57 27.33 -31.03 12.20
N ALA A 58 27.80 -32.21 11.78
CA ALA A 58 28.98 -32.36 10.94
C ALA A 58 28.83 -31.70 9.56
N VAL A 59 27.65 -31.83 8.93
CA VAL A 59 27.33 -31.16 7.66
C VAL A 59 27.34 -29.63 7.84
N PHE A 60 26.68 -29.11 8.87
CA PHE A 60 26.65 -27.66 9.14
C PHE A 60 28.04 -27.07 9.36
N GLN A 61 28.91 -27.76 10.10
CA GLN A 61 30.29 -27.34 10.30
C GLN A 61 31.06 -27.29 8.97
N SER A 62 30.84 -28.24 8.07
CA SER A 62 31.41 -28.23 6.72
C SER A 62 30.92 -27.04 5.90
N LEU A 63 29.61 -26.77 5.89
CA LEU A 63 29.03 -25.58 5.22
C LEU A 63 29.72 -24.29 5.66
N HIS A 64 29.93 -24.14 6.97
CA HIS A 64 30.57 -22.96 7.53
C HIS A 64 32.06 -22.87 7.16
N ARG A 65 32.79 -23.99 7.14
CA ARG A 65 34.21 -24.03 6.69
C ARG A 65 34.35 -23.68 5.21
N VAL A 66 33.48 -24.23 4.36
CA VAL A 66 33.44 -23.94 2.91
C VAL A 66 33.18 -22.45 2.67
N ALA A 67 32.14 -21.89 3.31
CA ALA A 67 31.85 -20.47 3.23
C ALA A 67 33.00 -19.59 3.74
N LYS A 68 33.61 -19.93 4.89
CA LYS A 68 34.74 -19.18 5.46
C LYS A 68 35.98 -19.21 4.56
N ALA A 69 36.17 -20.29 3.80
CA ALA A 69 37.22 -20.40 2.79
C ALA A 69 36.92 -19.60 1.51
N GLY A 70 35.79 -18.87 1.43
CA GLY A 70 35.37 -18.12 0.26
C GLY A 70 34.95 -19.00 -0.91
N ARG A 71 34.74 -20.31 -0.69
CA ARG A 71 34.28 -21.24 -1.71
C ARG A 71 32.75 -21.19 -1.79
N ARG A 72 32.22 -21.38 -3.01
CA ARG A 72 30.78 -21.56 -3.22
C ARG A 72 30.33 -22.81 -2.46
N ILE A 73 29.19 -22.73 -1.78
CA ILE A 73 28.56 -23.88 -1.15
C ILE A 73 27.74 -24.63 -2.20
N ASP A 74 28.00 -25.93 -2.35
CA ASP A 74 27.19 -26.90 -3.07
C ASP A 74 27.55 -28.32 -2.60
N LEU A 75 26.84 -29.33 -3.11
CA LEU A 75 27.07 -30.74 -2.75
C LEU A 75 28.53 -31.17 -2.92
N VAL A 76 29.16 -30.80 -4.03
CA VAL A 76 30.52 -31.25 -4.39
C VAL A 76 31.56 -30.62 -3.47
N THR A 77 31.45 -29.32 -3.23
CA THR A 77 32.39 -28.57 -2.37
C THR A 77 32.29 -28.99 -0.90
N VAL A 78 31.07 -29.30 -0.43
CA VAL A 78 30.82 -29.78 0.94
C VAL A 78 31.30 -31.22 1.11
N ALA A 79 31.06 -32.08 0.12
CA ALA A 79 31.59 -33.45 0.11
C ALA A 79 33.12 -33.47 0.12
N ASP A 80 33.77 -32.64 -0.70
CA ASP A 80 35.23 -32.48 -0.71
C ASP A 80 35.77 -32.03 0.66
N ASP A 81 35.15 -31.04 1.30
CA ASP A 81 35.55 -30.61 2.65
C ASP A 81 35.40 -31.73 3.69
N LEU A 82 34.30 -32.50 3.63
CA LEU A 82 34.05 -33.62 4.54
C LEU A 82 35.05 -34.76 4.37
N VAL A 83 35.45 -35.07 3.13
CA VAL A 83 36.51 -36.05 2.86
C VAL A 83 37.85 -35.54 3.38
N ARG A 84 38.22 -34.30 3.06
CA ARG A 84 39.51 -33.71 3.47
C ARG A 84 39.65 -33.56 4.99
N SER A 85 38.54 -33.37 5.69
CA SER A 85 38.50 -33.26 7.15
C SER A 85 38.30 -34.62 7.85
N ASN A 86 38.19 -35.72 7.11
CA ASN A 86 37.89 -37.06 7.63
C ASN A 86 36.58 -37.08 8.47
N GLN A 87 35.57 -36.33 8.04
CA GLN A 87 34.26 -36.20 8.69
C GLN A 87 33.11 -36.77 7.84
N LEU A 88 33.39 -37.32 6.66
CA LEU A 88 32.35 -37.82 5.74
C LEU A 88 31.49 -38.91 6.40
N GLU A 89 32.11 -39.86 7.11
CA GLU A 89 31.37 -40.91 7.82
C GLU A 89 30.51 -40.34 8.96
N ALA A 90 31.05 -39.40 9.73
CA ALA A 90 30.32 -38.71 10.79
C ALA A 90 29.11 -37.91 10.25
N ALA A 91 29.23 -37.36 9.04
CA ALA A 91 28.16 -36.69 8.33
C ALA A 91 27.11 -37.64 7.70
N GLY A 92 27.23 -38.96 7.90
CA GLY A 92 26.31 -39.95 7.32
C GLY A 92 26.62 -40.35 5.87
N GLY A 93 27.80 -39.99 5.37
CA GLY A 93 28.25 -40.32 4.01
C GLY A 93 27.63 -39.44 2.92
N LEU A 94 28.01 -39.72 1.67
CA LEU A 94 27.48 -39.02 0.50
C LEU A 94 25.96 -39.20 0.35
N LEU A 95 25.44 -40.37 0.70
CA LEU A 95 24.01 -40.66 0.61
C LEU A 95 23.19 -39.72 1.50
N HIS A 96 23.67 -39.39 2.70
CA HIS A 96 22.97 -38.44 3.58
C HIS A 96 22.91 -37.05 2.97
N LEU A 97 24.00 -36.58 2.33
CA LEU A 97 23.99 -35.28 1.64
C LEU A 97 23.00 -35.24 0.47
N ASP A 98 22.89 -36.34 -0.27
CA ASP A 98 21.92 -36.46 -1.37
C ASP A 98 20.48 -36.44 -0.85
N THR A 99 20.21 -37.19 0.23
CA THR A 99 18.90 -37.17 0.92
C THR A 99 18.52 -35.77 1.40
N LEU A 100 19.47 -34.96 1.89
CA LEU A 100 19.19 -33.58 2.29
C LEU A 100 18.68 -32.73 1.12
N LEU A 101 19.18 -32.96 -0.10
CA LEU A 101 18.72 -32.25 -1.29
C LEU A 101 17.32 -32.70 -1.71
N GLU A 102 17.06 -34.01 -1.72
CA GLU A 102 15.78 -34.59 -2.14
C GLU A 102 14.64 -34.26 -1.17
N GLU A 103 14.90 -34.31 0.14
CA GLU A 103 13.88 -34.13 1.17
C GLU A 103 13.64 -32.66 1.56
N THR A 104 14.32 -31.71 0.91
CA THR A 104 14.10 -30.28 1.17
C THR A 104 12.75 -29.83 0.62
N PRO A 105 11.77 -29.44 1.46
CA PRO A 105 10.42 -29.16 0.97
C PRO A 105 10.38 -27.93 0.06
N HIS A 106 11.07 -26.85 0.46
CA HIS A 106 11.21 -25.65 -0.36
C HIS A 106 12.53 -24.93 -0.09
N PRO A 107 13.44 -24.82 -1.07
CA PRO A 107 14.78 -24.25 -0.85
C PRO A 107 14.79 -22.79 -0.41
N ALA A 108 13.74 -22.02 -0.73
CA ALA A 108 13.67 -20.61 -0.32
C ALA A 108 13.33 -20.39 1.17
N HIS A 109 12.88 -21.44 1.90
CA HIS A 109 12.40 -21.31 3.27
C HIS A 109 13.48 -21.56 4.34
N GLY A 110 14.76 -21.43 3.98
CA GLY A 110 15.87 -21.68 4.90
C GLY A 110 15.80 -20.83 6.17
N ARG A 111 15.23 -19.62 6.12
CA ARG A 111 15.08 -18.75 7.29
C ARG A 111 14.05 -19.28 8.27
N GLU A 112 12.91 -19.75 7.76
CA GLU A 112 11.83 -20.31 8.54
C GLU A 112 12.27 -21.61 9.23
N TYR A 113 13.00 -22.47 8.51
CA TYR A 113 13.59 -23.68 9.11
C TYR A 113 14.61 -23.35 10.20
N ALA A 114 15.45 -22.33 9.99
CA ALA A 114 16.40 -21.88 11.02
C ALA A 114 15.72 -21.39 12.30
N ALA A 115 14.61 -20.66 12.17
CA ALA A 115 13.83 -20.20 13.33
C ALA A 115 13.25 -21.37 14.14
N ILE A 116 12.78 -22.43 13.47
CA ILE A 116 12.29 -23.66 14.14
C ILE A 116 13.43 -24.33 14.91
N LEU A 117 14.61 -24.48 14.29
CA LEU A 117 15.79 -25.08 14.93
C LEU A 117 16.22 -24.32 16.18
N ARG A 118 16.26 -22.98 16.07
CA ARG A 118 16.62 -22.09 17.18
C ARG A 118 15.66 -22.26 18.37
N GLU A 119 14.35 -22.37 18.13
CA GLU A 119 13.36 -22.57 19.19
C GLU A 119 13.52 -23.95 19.86
N HIS A 120 13.75 -25.01 19.09
CA HIS A 120 14.01 -26.34 19.65
C HIS A 120 15.31 -26.37 20.46
N SER A 121 16.38 -25.72 19.97
CA SER A 121 17.65 -25.56 20.69
C SER A 121 17.47 -24.81 22.02
N ARG A 122 16.72 -23.71 22.01
CA ARG A 122 16.38 -22.93 23.21
C ARG A 122 15.67 -23.79 24.26
N ARG A 123 14.69 -24.59 23.84
CA ARG A 123 13.95 -25.52 24.73
C ARG A 123 14.87 -26.60 25.31
N ARG A 124 15.77 -27.17 24.50
CA ARG A 124 16.76 -28.14 24.99
C ARG A 124 17.69 -27.53 26.03
N ALA A 125 18.25 -26.35 25.74
CA ALA A 125 19.14 -25.64 26.65
C ALA A 125 18.44 -25.29 27.98
N ALA A 126 17.20 -24.77 27.93
CA ALA A 126 16.44 -24.47 29.14
C ALA A 126 16.15 -25.72 29.99
N ARG A 127 15.78 -26.84 29.36
CA ARG A 127 15.57 -28.11 30.06
C ARG A 127 16.84 -28.64 30.70
N TYR A 128 17.97 -28.55 29.99
CA TYR A 128 19.27 -28.94 30.54
C TYR A 128 19.62 -28.14 31.79
N ILE A 129 19.47 -26.81 31.74
CA ILE A 129 19.72 -25.93 32.89
C ILE A 129 18.81 -26.28 34.07
N LEU A 130 17.50 -26.46 33.81
CA LEU A 130 16.53 -26.80 34.86
C LEU A 130 16.86 -28.13 35.54
N ALA A 131 17.38 -29.10 34.78
CA ALA A 131 17.78 -30.39 35.29
C ALA A 131 19.10 -30.35 36.08
N GLU A 132 20.08 -29.60 35.58
CA GLU A 132 21.39 -29.45 36.22
C GLU A 132 21.30 -28.68 37.54
N HIS A 133 20.39 -27.69 37.62
CA HIS A 133 20.21 -26.82 38.78
C HIS A 133 19.02 -27.25 39.65
N GLN A 134 18.62 -28.52 39.57
CA GLN A 134 17.51 -29.05 40.36
C GLN A 134 17.91 -29.11 41.84
N GLY A 135 17.35 -28.23 42.67
CA GLY A 135 17.68 -28.11 44.10
C GLY A 135 18.69 -27.02 44.43
N ASP A 136 19.17 -26.27 43.43
CA ASP A 136 19.97 -25.06 43.64
C ASP A 136 19.09 -23.89 44.14
N ASP A 137 19.74 -22.89 44.73
CA ASP A 137 19.10 -21.65 45.14
C ASP A 137 18.54 -20.86 43.92
N PRO A 138 17.40 -20.15 44.04
CA PRO A 138 16.74 -19.50 42.92
C PRO A 138 17.63 -18.51 42.14
N ASP A 139 18.59 -17.86 42.81
CA ASP A 139 19.51 -16.91 42.16
C ASP A 139 20.50 -17.61 41.22
N ALA A 140 20.95 -18.83 41.58
CA ALA A 140 21.83 -19.63 40.73
C ALA A 140 21.09 -20.13 39.47
N LEU A 141 19.85 -20.60 39.65
CA LEU A 141 18.99 -20.98 38.53
C LEU A 141 18.67 -19.77 37.64
N ALA A 142 18.37 -18.61 38.21
CA ALA A 142 18.11 -17.37 37.47
C ALA A 142 19.33 -16.94 36.65
N ALA A 143 20.54 -16.98 37.23
CA ALA A 143 21.77 -16.67 36.52
C ALA A 143 22.06 -17.65 35.37
N ALA A 144 21.76 -18.94 35.56
CA ALA A 144 21.91 -19.96 34.53
C ALA A 144 20.89 -19.78 33.38
N LEU A 145 19.62 -19.48 33.70
CA LEU A 145 18.59 -19.16 32.71
C LEU A 145 18.89 -17.86 31.96
N ALA A 146 19.49 -16.86 32.61
CA ALA A 146 19.91 -15.62 31.97
C ALA A 146 20.97 -15.87 30.89
N LYS A 147 21.88 -16.84 31.08
CA LYS A 147 22.85 -17.24 30.04
C LYS A 147 22.16 -17.86 28.82
N VAL A 148 21.11 -18.66 29.04
CA VAL A 148 20.29 -19.21 27.94
C VAL A 148 19.57 -18.07 27.21
N ALA A 149 18.96 -17.13 27.93
CA ALA A 149 18.31 -15.96 27.33
C ALA A 149 19.30 -15.08 26.54
N ALA A 150 20.54 -14.92 27.03
CA ALA A 150 21.58 -14.17 26.31
C ALA A 150 22.05 -14.87 25.03
N ARG A 151 22.09 -16.22 25.00
CA ARG A 151 22.37 -17.00 23.78
C ARG A 151 21.23 -16.97 22.78
N PHE A 152 20.00 -16.94 23.28
CA PHE A 152 18.78 -16.90 22.48
C PHE A 152 18.01 -15.60 22.73
N PRO A 153 18.52 -14.42 22.31
CA PRO A 153 17.74 -13.20 22.39
C PRO A 153 16.41 -13.39 21.65
N PRO A 154 15.33 -12.76 22.16
CA PRO A 154 14.02 -12.82 21.53
C PRO A 154 14.16 -12.39 20.08
N LEU A 155 13.61 -13.19 19.16
CA LEU A 155 13.53 -12.81 17.76
C LEU A 155 12.79 -11.48 17.70
N ALA A 156 13.28 -10.51 16.92
CA ALA A 156 12.56 -9.26 16.70
C ALA A 156 11.13 -9.58 16.22
N GLY A 157 10.14 -9.35 17.08
CA GLY A 157 8.73 -9.70 16.84
C GLY A 157 8.14 -10.81 17.73
N SER A 158 8.93 -11.56 18.52
CA SER A 158 8.40 -12.47 19.54
C SER A 158 8.24 -11.74 20.87
N ALA A 159 7.25 -10.85 20.95
CA ALA A 159 6.78 -10.37 22.24
C ALA A 159 6.32 -11.58 23.08
N ASP A 160 6.70 -11.53 24.35
CA ASP A 160 6.36 -12.42 25.45
C ASP A 160 4.98 -13.09 25.31
N ARG A 161 4.95 -14.44 25.35
CA ARG A 161 3.70 -15.22 25.38
C ARG A 161 3.20 -15.49 26.81
N SER A 162 3.73 -14.80 27.82
CA SER A 162 3.11 -14.74 29.15
C SER A 162 1.89 -13.82 29.12
N GLY A 163 0.81 -14.27 28.46
CA GLY A 163 -0.42 -13.50 28.36
C GLY A 163 -1.21 -13.57 29.67
N GLU A 164 -1.28 -12.48 30.43
CA GLU A 164 -2.27 -12.33 31.50
C GLU A 164 -3.60 -11.81 30.93
N LEU A 165 -4.73 -12.38 31.39
CA LEU A 165 -6.05 -11.86 31.05
C LEU A 165 -6.27 -10.52 31.76
N THR A 166 -6.26 -9.41 31.02
CA THR A 166 -6.68 -8.11 31.55
C THR A 166 -8.21 -8.03 31.52
N LEU A 167 -8.84 -8.11 32.68
CA LEU A 167 -10.28 -7.90 32.85
C LEU A 167 -10.55 -6.49 33.40
N ARG A 168 -11.58 -5.82 32.87
CA ARG A 168 -12.09 -4.55 33.42
C ARG A 168 -13.61 -4.62 33.49
N MET A 169 -14.18 -4.31 34.66
CA MET A 169 -15.63 -4.24 34.78
C MET A 169 -16.16 -3.07 33.95
N LEU A 170 -17.25 -3.30 33.21
CA LEU A 170 -17.82 -2.28 32.32
C LEU A 170 -18.33 -1.05 33.08
N CYS A 171 -18.65 -1.17 34.37
CA CYS A 171 -19.02 -0.06 35.25
C CYS A 171 -17.85 0.91 35.50
N ASP A 172 -16.61 0.43 35.44
CA ASP A 172 -15.41 1.23 35.69
C ASP A 172 -14.92 1.92 34.41
N VAL A 173 -15.59 1.68 33.27
CA VAL A 173 -15.28 2.32 31.99
C VAL A 173 -16.10 3.61 31.85
N PRO A 174 -15.45 4.79 31.85
CA PRO A 174 -16.17 6.06 31.68
C PRO A 174 -16.86 6.10 30.32
N ARG A 175 -18.12 6.56 30.31
CA ARG A 175 -18.89 6.77 29.07
C ARG A 175 -18.38 8.04 28.41
N ARG A 176 -17.93 7.92 27.16
CA ARG A 176 -17.47 9.05 26.34
C ARG A 176 -18.24 9.04 25.02
N PRO A 177 -18.70 10.20 24.53
CA PRO A 177 -19.29 10.27 23.21
C PRO A 177 -18.24 9.94 22.14
N VAL A 178 -18.71 9.52 20.96
CA VAL A 178 -17.84 9.41 19.79
C VAL A 178 -17.29 10.80 19.48
N ARG A 179 -15.97 10.89 19.33
CA ARG A 179 -15.31 12.13 18.91
C ARG A 179 -15.05 12.09 17.42
N TRP A 180 -15.24 13.24 16.78
CA TRP A 180 -15.16 13.40 15.34
C TRP A 180 -14.09 14.42 14.99
N LEU A 181 -13.26 14.08 14.01
CA LEU A 181 -12.42 15.05 13.32
C LEU A 181 -13.32 15.87 12.40
N TRP A 182 -14.10 15.17 11.57
CA TRP A 182 -15.19 15.72 10.77
C TRP A 182 -16.51 15.11 11.25
N PRO A 183 -17.43 15.89 11.83
CA PRO A 183 -18.70 15.41 12.36
C PRO A 183 -19.42 14.40 11.47
N ASP A 184 -19.80 13.26 12.04
CA ASP A 184 -20.45 12.12 11.39
C ASP A 184 -19.72 11.53 10.17
N ARG A 185 -18.46 11.92 9.92
CA ARG A 185 -17.69 11.48 8.76
C ARG A 185 -16.36 10.83 9.11
N LEU A 186 -15.52 11.50 9.89
CA LEU A 186 -14.20 11.01 10.27
C LEU A 186 -14.09 10.91 11.79
N ALA A 187 -14.04 9.69 12.31
CA ALA A 187 -13.97 9.46 13.74
C ALA A 187 -12.53 9.52 14.25
N VAL A 188 -12.34 10.19 15.40
CA VAL A 188 -11.06 10.26 16.11
C VAL A 188 -10.84 8.97 16.89
N GLY A 189 -9.59 8.54 16.96
CA GLY A 189 -9.19 7.33 17.66
C GLY A 189 -9.60 6.05 16.93
N LYS A 190 -9.92 6.15 15.63
CA LYS A 190 -10.44 5.07 14.80
C LYS A 190 -9.76 5.05 13.44
N LEU A 191 -9.85 3.90 12.78
CA LEU A 191 -9.51 3.75 11.37
C LEU A 191 -10.70 4.19 10.50
N ASN A 192 -10.40 5.06 9.55
CA ASN A 192 -11.31 5.58 8.53
C ASN A 192 -10.79 5.16 7.16
N LEU A 193 -11.67 4.77 6.22
CA LEU A 193 -11.28 4.43 4.85
C LEU A 193 -11.71 5.51 3.88
N LEU A 194 -10.81 5.82 2.96
CA LEU A 194 -11.14 6.51 1.72
C LEU A 194 -10.86 5.57 0.56
N ALA A 195 -11.92 5.07 -0.06
CA ALA A 195 -11.87 4.14 -1.19
C ALA A 195 -12.23 4.84 -2.49
N GLY A 196 -11.71 4.37 -3.61
CA GLY A 196 -12.11 4.85 -4.93
C GLY A 196 -11.23 4.28 -6.02
N GLU A 197 -11.70 4.34 -7.26
CA GLU A 197 -10.87 4.00 -8.41
C GLU A 197 -9.62 4.90 -8.49
N PRO A 198 -8.57 4.49 -9.22
CA PRO A 198 -7.51 5.41 -9.64
C PRO A 198 -8.09 6.68 -10.29
N ASP A 199 -7.35 7.80 -10.19
CA ASP A 199 -7.71 9.09 -10.82
C ASP A 199 -9.01 9.76 -10.36
N ARG A 200 -9.60 9.29 -9.25
CA ARG A 200 -10.73 9.95 -8.58
C ARG A 200 -10.31 11.04 -7.60
N GLY A 201 -9.02 11.38 -7.49
CA GLY A 201 -8.57 12.52 -6.69
C GLY A 201 -8.49 12.27 -5.19
N LYS A 202 -8.27 11.03 -4.77
CA LYS A 202 -8.13 10.64 -3.34
C LYS A 202 -7.00 11.41 -2.66
N SER A 203 -5.86 11.57 -3.32
CA SER A 203 -4.71 12.34 -2.80
C SER A 203 -5.03 13.84 -2.69
N PHE A 204 -5.87 14.39 -3.59
CA PHE A 204 -6.36 15.77 -3.46
C PHE A 204 -7.30 15.92 -2.26
N LEU A 205 -8.19 14.95 -2.04
CA LEU A 205 -9.07 14.93 -0.86
C LEU A 205 -8.28 14.84 0.44
N THR A 206 -7.25 13.98 0.52
CA THR A 206 -6.42 13.85 1.73
C THR A 206 -5.60 15.11 1.98
N CYS A 207 -5.10 15.79 0.94
CA CYS A 207 -4.47 17.11 1.05
C CYS A 207 -5.44 18.18 1.56
N ASP A 208 -6.65 18.27 1.00
CA ASP A 208 -7.69 19.21 1.46
C ASP A 208 -8.07 18.97 2.94
N LEU A 209 -8.26 17.71 3.34
CA LEU A 209 -8.55 17.37 4.74
C LEU A 209 -7.40 17.76 5.68
N ALA A 210 -6.16 17.51 5.29
CA ALA A 210 -5.00 17.92 6.08
C ALA A 210 -4.83 19.44 6.14
N ALA A 211 -5.08 20.15 5.04
CA ALA A 211 -5.06 21.61 5.00
C ALA A 211 -6.09 22.18 5.99
N ARG A 212 -7.30 21.61 6.02
CA ARG A 212 -8.33 22.01 6.99
C ARG A 212 -7.89 21.78 8.43
N VAL A 213 -7.28 20.65 8.76
CA VAL A 213 -6.79 20.35 10.12
C VAL A 213 -5.65 21.28 10.54
N THR A 214 -4.69 21.53 9.65
CA THR A 214 -3.51 22.35 9.97
C THR A 214 -3.86 23.82 10.24
N ARG A 215 -4.97 24.29 9.64
CA ARG A 215 -5.44 25.67 9.74
C ARG A 215 -6.73 25.88 10.52
N GLY A 216 -7.44 24.81 10.87
CA GLY A 216 -8.75 24.89 11.51
C GLY A 216 -9.85 25.43 10.60
N LEU A 217 -9.80 25.12 9.30
CA LEU A 217 -10.75 25.63 8.30
C LEU A 217 -12.16 25.02 8.48
N PRO A 218 -13.21 25.70 8.00
CA PRO A 218 -14.58 25.17 8.03
C PRO A 218 -14.69 23.84 7.27
N TRP A 219 -15.61 22.97 7.68
CA TRP A 219 -15.95 21.78 6.91
C TRP A 219 -16.85 22.14 5.71
N PRO A 220 -16.73 21.43 4.57
CA PRO A 220 -17.45 21.80 3.36
C PRO A 220 -18.97 21.60 3.45
N ASP A 221 -19.45 20.80 4.40
CA ASP A 221 -20.87 20.62 4.69
C ASP A 221 -21.42 21.63 5.73
N GLY A 222 -20.63 22.64 6.07
CA GLY A 222 -21.01 23.70 7.02
C GLY A 222 -21.09 23.24 8.48
N ARG A 223 -20.70 21.99 8.80
CA ARG A 223 -20.80 21.41 10.15
C ARG A 223 -19.62 21.80 11.05
N GLY A 224 -19.39 23.10 11.19
CA GLY A 224 -18.33 23.66 12.03
C GLY A 224 -16.96 23.66 11.35
N HIS A 225 -15.90 23.57 12.16
CA HIS A 225 -14.51 23.70 11.72
C HIS A 225 -13.69 22.46 12.07
N ALA A 226 -12.65 22.20 11.29
CA ALA A 226 -11.67 21.20 11.62
C ALA A 226 -10.97 21.56 12.95
N PRO A 227 -10.79 20.61 13.88
CA PRO A 227 -9.95 20.83 15.05
C PRO A 227 -8.53 21.18 14.63
N LEU A 228 -8.01 22.31 15.12
CA LEU A 228 -6.64 22.73 14.85
C LEU A 228 -5.65 21.68 15.34
N GLY A 229 -4.66 21.35 14.52
CA GLY A 229 -3.69 20.32 14.84
C GLY A 229 -2.60 20.12 13.79
N THR A 230 -1.76 19.12 14.01
CA THR A 230 -0.79 18.64 13.03
C THR A 230 -1.31 17.41 12.30
N ALA A 231 -0.84 17.23 11.06
CA ALA A 231 -1.12 16.07 10.23
C ALA A 231 0.18 15.36 9.84
N LEU A 232 0.11 14.03 9.72
CA LEU A 232 1.21 13.19 9.23
C LEU A 232 0.75 12.42 7.99
N MET A 233 1.50 12.50 6.90
CA MET A 233 1.24 11.78 5.66
C MET A 233 2.30 10.73 5.38
N LEU A 234 1.85 9.51 5.14
CA LEU A 234 2.64 8.44 4.56
C LEU A 234 2.18 8.33 3.11
N ASN A 235 2.94 8.93 2.18
CA ASN A 235 2.68 8.84 0.75
C ASN A 235 3.80 8.03 0.07
N ALA A 236 3.41 6.98 -0.66
CA ALA A 236 4.35 6.14 -1.41
C ALA A 236 4.23 6.32 -2.94
N GLU A 237 3.21 7.02 -3.40
CA GLU A 237 2.93 7.25 -4.83
C GLU A 237 3.48 8.60 -5.31
N ASP A 238 3.46 9.63 -4.48
CA ASP A 238 3.84 11.00 -4.85
C ASP A 238 5.08 11.49 -4.07
N ALA A 239 5.96 12.22 -4.75
CA ALA A 239 7.06 12.94 -4.10
C ALA A 239 6.54 14.18 -3.36
N ALA A 240 7.24 14.55 -2.28
CA ALA A 240 6.83 15.63 -1.40
C ALA A 240 6.96 17.01 -2.05
N ASP A 241 7.97 17.19 -2.91
CA ASP A 241 8.41 18.47 -3.48
C ASP A 241 7.62 18.88 -4.73
N ASP A 242 7.42 17.98 -5.68
CA ASP A 242 6.79 18.30 -6.97
C ASP A 242 5.28 18.01 -7.01
N THR A 243 4.76 17.23 -6.05
CA THR A 243 3.40 16.72 -6.13
C THR A 243 2.61 16.96 -4.84
N LEU A 244 3.04 16.46 -3.69
CA LEU A 244 2.29 16.60 -2.44
C LEU A 244 2.26 18.05 -1.94
N GLY A 245 3.43 18.70 -1.88
CA GLY A 245 3.60 20.08 -1.43
C GLY A 245 2.72 21.05 -2.21
N PRO A 246 2.83 21.12 -3.56
CA PRO A 246 1.99 22.00 -4.36
C PRO A 246 0.49 21.76 -4.18
N ARG A 247 0.03 20.51 -4.05
CA ARG A 247 -1.38 20.18 -3.80
C ARG A 247 -1.86 20.67 -2.43
N PHE A 248 -1.02 20.51 -1.41
CA PHE A 248 -1.32 20.93 -0.04
C PHE A 248 -1.32 22.46 0.10
N ASP A 249 -0.37 23.13 -0.53
CA ASP A 249 -0.30 24.59 -0.60
C ASP A 249 -1.50 25.17 -1.35
N ALA A 250 -1.87 24.56 -2.48
CA ALA A 250 -3.07 24.93 -3.24
C ALA A 250 -4.35 24.76 -2.42
N ALA A 251 -4.41 23.75 -1.56
CA ALA A 251 -5.53 23.55 -0.62
C ALA A 251 -5.54 24.56 0.54
N GLY A 252 -4.54 25.43 0.65
CA GLY A 252 -4.45 26.48 1.68
C GLY A 252 -3.98 25.97 3.04
N GLY A 253 -3.23 24.87 3.07
CA GLY A 253 -2.69 24.28 4.29
C GLY A 253 -1.56 25.09 4.94
N ASP A 254 -1.17 24.69 6.15
CA ASP A 254 0.02 25.22 6.82
C ASP A 254 1.16 24.18 6.81
N PRO A 255 2.20 24.36 5.97
CA PRO A 255 3.28 23.37 5.84
C PRO A 255 4.06 23.15 7.14
N SER A 256 4.07 24.13 8.06
CA SER A 256 4.74 23.98 9.35
C SER A 256 4.05 22.95 10.26
N ARG A 257 2.84 22.51 9.91
CA ARG A 257 2.01 21.57 10.67
C ARG A 257 1.70 20.28 9.90
N LEU A 258 2.29 20.11 8.71
CA LEU A 258 2.23 18.87 7.95
C LEU A 258 3.60 18.20 7.96
N ALA A 259 3.66 16.96 8.44
CA ALA A 259 4.85 16.12 8.30
C ALA A 259 4.61 15.03 7.25
N VAL A 260 5.65 14.70 6.50
CA VAL A 260 5.64 13.63 5.50
C VAL A 260 6.67 12.57 5.93
N LEU A 261 6.26 11.31 5.91
CA LEU A 261 7.16 10.18 6.17
C LEU A 261 7.79 9.73 4.85
N GLU A 262 9.06 10.07 4.66
CA GLU A 262 9.81 9.72 3.44
C GLU A 262 10.42 8.32 3.50
N ALA A 263 11.10 8.00 4.60
CA ALA A 263 11.84 6.74 4.75
C ALA A 263 12.01 6.32 6.21
N VAL A 264 12.31 5.03 6.40
CA VAL A 264 12.82 4.50 7.66
C VAL A 264 14.32 4.25 7.52
N ARG A 265 15.08 4.81 8.46
CA ARG A 265 16.53 4.66 8.58
C ARG A 265 16.84 3.72 9.74
N ASP A 266 17.42 2.57 9.44
CA ASP A 266 17.95 1.64 10.44
C ASP A 266 19.47 1.87 10.57
N PRO A 267 20.05 1.85 11.80
CA PRO A 267 21.47 2.08 11.99
C PRO A 267 22.35 1.15 11.13
N GLY A 268 23.24 1.74 10.32
CA GLY A 268 24.16 0.99 9.46
C GLY A 268 23.51 0.27 8.27
N ARG A 269 22.23 0.55 7.96
CA ARG A 269 21.51 -0.03 6.82
C ARG A 269 21.01 1.06 5.87
N PRO A 270 20.81 0.73 4.58
CA PRO A 270 20.21 1.67 3.63
C PRO A 270 18.79 2.03 4.06
N GLU A 271 18.33 3.18 3.56
CA GLU A 271 16.95 3.62 3.70
C GLU A 271 15.98 2.59 3.12
N ARG A 272 14.81 2.48 3.75
CA ARG A 272 13.75 1.58 3.31
C ARG A 272 12.38 2.19 3.53
N THR A 273 11.39 1.65 2.84
CA THR A 273 9.98 2.00 3.05
C THR A 273 9.52 1.57 4.46
N PHE A 274 8.58 2.35 5.00
CA PHE A 274 7.87 2.03 6.23
C PHE A 274 7.04 0.75 6.09
N ASP A 275 6.95 -0.03 7.15
CA ASP A 275 6.21 -1.28 7.19
C ASP A 275 5.33 -1.34 8.44
N LEU A 276 4.01 -1.41 8.22
CA LEU A 276 3.00 -1.44 9.28
C LEU A 276 3.16 -2.60 10.27
N SER A 277 3.84 -3.69 9.90
CA SER A 277 4.01 -4.86 10.78
C SER A 277 5.08 -4.62 11.85
N ARG A 278 6.11 -3.82 11.53
CA ARG A 278 7.32 -3.64 12.36
C ARG A 278 7.57 -2.20 12.82
N ASP A 279 7.05 -1.20 12.10
CA ASP A 279 7.43 0.21 12.32
C ASP A 279 6.37 1.03 13.07
N LEU A 280 5.26 0.42 13.53
CA LEU A 280 4.28 1.12 14.37
C LEU A 280 4.88 1.79 15.62
N PRO A 281 5.87 1.21 16.33
CA PRO A 281 6.54 1.92 17.42
C PRO A 281 7.26 3.21 16.96
N ARG A 282 7.81 3.22 15.74
CA ARG A 282 8.44 4.42 15.15
C ARG A 282 7.40 5.47 14.78
N LEU A 283 6.24 5.04 14.26
CA LEU A 283 5.10 5.93 14.02
C LEU A 283 4.61 6.56 15.32
N ASP A 284 4.49 5.78 16.39
CA ASP A 284 4.11 6.26 17.72
C ASP A 284 5.08 7.34 18.23
N ALA A 285 6.39 7.09 18.12
CA ALA A 285 7.43 8.06 18.46
C ALA A 285 7.44 9.30 17.55
N ALA A 286 7.05 9.17 16.27
CA ALA A 286 6.91 10.31 15.37
C ALA A 286 5.76 11.23 15.82
N LEU A 287 4.65 10.66 16.29
CA LEU A 287 3.54 11.44 16.86
C LEU A 287 3.96 12.18 18.14
N ASP A 288 4.81 11.58 18.99
CA ASP A 288 5.41 12.29 20.14
C ASP A 288 6.23 13.50 19.69
N ARG A 289 7.07 13.34 18.66
CA ARG A 289 7.88 14.44 18.12
C ARG A 289 7.00 15.57 17.59
N LEU A 290 5.93 15.25 16.85
CA LEU A 290 4.99 16.25 16.36
C LEU A 290 4.26 16.98 17.49
N ALA A 291 3.85 16.26 18.54
CA ALA A 291 3.28 16.89 19.73
C ALA A 291 4.30 17.80 20.43
N ALA A 292 5.56 17.40 20.50
CA ALA A 292 6.63 18.19 21.13
C ALA A 292 6.96 19.49 20.40
N LEU A 293 6.62 19.63 19.11
CA LEU A 293 6.72 20.90 18.37
C LEU A 293 5.71 21.95 18.87
N HIS A 294 4.65 21.51 19.56
CA HIS A 294 3.59 22.36 20.10
C HIS A 294 3.33 22.02 21.59
N PRO A 295 4.29 22.32 22.48
CA PRO A 295 4.24 21.90 23.89
C PRO A 295 3.10 22.56 24.69
N ASP A 296 2.58 23.68 24.19
CA ASP A 296 1.38 24.37 24.71
C ASP A 296 0.06 23.65 24.36
N GLY A 297 0.13 22.60 23.53
CA GLY A 297 -1.03 21.85 23.07
C GLY A 297 -1.90 22.60 22.06
N THR A 298 -1.40 23.68 21.45
CA THR A 298 -2.17 24.45 20.45
C THR A 298 -2.45 23.68 19.17
N ALA A 299 -1.55 22.76 18.79
CA ALA A 299 -1.66 21.96 17.58
C ALA A 299 -1.15 20.52 17.81
N PRO A 300 -1.87 19.70 18.60
CA PRO A 300 -1.49 18.30 18.77
C PRO A 300 -1.71 17.52 17.47
N PRO A 301 -1.13 16.33 17.33
CA PRO A 301 -1.46 15.44 16.22
C PRO A 301 -2.96 15.13 16.20
N ARG A 302 -3.58 15.31 15.03
CA ARG A 302 -5.03 15.05 14.83
C ARG A 302 -5.31 14.07 13.71
N LEU A 303 -4.45 14.02 12.70
CA LEU A 303 -4.67 13.25 11.48
C LEU A 303 -3.41 12.49 11.06
N VAL A 304 -3.57 11.21 10.74
CA VAL A 304 -2.56 10.41 10.03
C VAL A 304 -3.19 9.89 8.74
N VAL A 305 -2.55 10.10 7.60
CA VAL A 305 -2.98 9.59 6.30
C VAL A 305 -1.97 8.55 5.82
N ILE A 306 -2.46 7.41 5.35
CA ILE A 306 -1.66 6.35 4.73
C ILE A 306 -2.18 6.12 3.31
N ASP A 307 -1.39 6.54 2.32
CA ASP A 307 -1.78 6.62 0.91
C ASP A 307 -0.71 6.05 -0.05
N PRO A 308 -1.00 4.98 -0.81
CA PRO A 308 -2.06 3.99 -0.57
C PRO A 308 -1.64 3.06 0.57
N ARG A 309 -2.60 2.42 1.24
CA ARG A 309 -2.27 1.41 2.28
C ARG A 309 -1.36 0.29 1.77
N GLY A 310 -1.50 -0.10 0.49
CA GLY A 310 -0.87 -1.29 -0.08
C GLY A 310 0.65 -1.21 -0.11
N ALA A 311 1.20 0.00 -0.23
CA ALA A 311 2.64 0.24 -0.25
C ALA A 311 3.32 -0.06 1.10
N TYR A 312 2.57 -0.06 2.20
CA TYR A 312 3.10 -0.14 3.56
C TYR A 312 2.80 -1.48 4.26
N MET A 313 2.28 -2.47 3.53
CA MET A 313 1.85 -3.77 4.09
C MET A 313 2.93 -4.86 4.06
N GLY A 314 4.19 -4.54 3.75
CA GLY A 314 5.34 -5.41 4.05
C GLY A 314 5.34 -6.79 3.38
N GLY A 315 4.70 -6.94 2.21
CA GLY A 315 4.60 -8.23 1.50
C GLY A 315 3.44 -9.14 1.94
N SER A 316 2.54 -8.65 2.80
CA SER A 316 1.31 -9.37 3.18
C SER A 316 0.37 -9.51 1.98
N ASP A 317 -0.15 -10.71 1.74
CA ASP A 317 -1.19 -10.93 0.72
C ASP A 317 -2.45 -10.15 1.12
N SER A 318 -2.72 -9.04 0.42
CA SER A 318 -3.93 -8.21 0.62
C SER A 318 -5.25 -8.97 0.41
N TYR A 319 -5.19 -10.26 0.05
CA TYR A 319 -6.32 -11.17 -0.17
C TYR A 319 -6.64 -12.07 1.05
N LYS A 320 -5.81 -12.09 2.10
CA LYS A 320 -6.05 -12.90 3.31
C LYS A 320 -6.59 -12.07 4.47
N ASP A 321 -7.91 -12.14 4.69
CA ASP A 321 -8.65 -11.39 5.72
C ASP A 321 -8.01 -11.40 7.12
N ALA A 322 -7.51 -12.56 7.56
CA ALA A 322 -6.95 -12.73 8.90
C ALA A 322 -5.63 -11.97 9.08
N GLU A 323 -4.75 -12.01 8.07
CA GLU A 323 -3.47 -11.30 8.08
C GLU A 323 -3.71 -9.78 8.08
N VAL A 324 -4.64 -9.30 7.26
CA VAL A 324 -4.98 -7.88 7.20
C VAL A 324 -5.57 -7.38 8.51
N ARG A 325 -6.44 -8.16 9.18
CA ARG A 325 -6.94 -7.80 10.51
C ARG A 325 -5.84 -7.79 11.56
N GLY A 326 -4.93 -8.77 11.52
CA GLY A 326 -3.76 -8.86 12.41
C GLY A 326 -2.86 -7.62 12.28
N LEU A 327 -2.70 -7.11 11.07
CA LEU A 327 -1.90 -5.91 10.78
C LEU A 327 -2.61 -4.61 11.21
N LEU A 328 -3.91 -4.48 10.94
CA LEU A 328 -4.67 -3.26 11.23
C LEU A 328 -5.05 -3.11 12.71
N ALA A 329 -5.16 -4.20 13.47
CA ALA A 329 -5.56 -4.14 14.88
C ALA A 329 -4.57 -3.35 15.76
N PRO A 330 -3.24 -3.55 15.66
CA PRO A 330 -2.25 -2.70 16.34
C PRO A 330 -2.35 -1.21 15.95
N LEU A 331 -2.57 -0.91 14.66
CA LEU A 331 -2.74 0.46 14.19
C LEU A 331 -4.01 1.10 14.76
N ALA A 332 -5.13 0.36 14.83
CA ALA A 332 -6.36 0.84 15.45
C ALA A 332 -6.17 1.15 16.94
N ARG A 333 -5.42 0.31 17.67
CA ARG A 333 -5.06 0.57 19.07
C ARG A 333 -4.18 1.81 19.21
N LEU A 334 -3.24 2.03 18.29
CA LEU A 334 -2.40 3.23 18.27
C LEU A 334 -3.27 4.48 18.06
N ALA A 335 -4.18 4.46 17.08
CA ALA A 335 -5.12 5.54 16.82
C ALA A 335 -5.92 5.90 18.09
N GLU A 336 -6.51 4.89 18.75
CA GLU A 336 -7.29 5.06 19.97
C GLU A 336 -6.47 5.65 21.13
N ARG A 337 -5.26 5.13 21.38
CA ARG A 337 -4.38 5.65 22.45
C ARG A 337 -3.93 7.08 22.20
N ARG A 338 -3.62 7.41 20.96
CA ARG A 338 -3.09 8.72 20.54
C ARG A 338 -4.18 9.74 20.24
N ASP A 339 -5.43 9.31 20.21
CA ASP A 339 -6.57 10.14 19.89
C ASP A 339 -6.44 10.88 18.55
N VAL A 340 -5.98 10.14 17.54
CA VAL A 340 -5.80 10.61 16.17
C VAL A 340 -6.78 9.90 15.24
N ALA A 341 -7.28 10.60 14.22
CA ALA A 341 -7.98 9.95 13.13
C ALA A 341 -6.94 9.38 12.15
N VAL A 342 -7.05 8.10 11.80
CA VAL A 342 -6.21 7.48 10.77
C VAL A 342 -7.05 7.25 9.52
N ILE A 343 -6.62 7.79 8.38
CA ILE A 343 -7.22 7.55 7.07
C ILE A 343 -6.35 6.57 6.30
N LEU A 344 -6.94 5.46 5.88
CA LEU A 344 -6.31 4.49 4.96
C LEU A 344 -6.92 4.67 3.58
N VAL A 345 -6.09 5.02 2.60
CA VAL A 345 -6.53 5.14 1.20
C VAL A 345 -6.44 3.76 0.53
N CYS A 346 -7.55 3.38 -0.11
CA CYS A 346 -7.72 2.09 -0.79
C CYS A 346 -8.13 2.29 -2.25
N HIS A 347 -7.50 1.55 -3.15
CA HIS A 347 -8.00 1.38 -4.52
C HIS A 347 -9.07 0.27 -4.57
N LEU A 348 -10.07 0.43 -5.44
CA LEU A 348 -11.10 -0.61 -5.66
C LEU A 348 -10.59 -1.70 -6.60
N ASN A 349 -11.02 -2.94 -6.39
CA ASN A 349 -10.69 -4.04 -7.29
C ASN A 349 -11.58 -4.03 -8.53
N LYS A 350 -10.99 -4.13 -9.73
CA LYS A 350 -11.68 -4.13 -11.04
C LYS A 350 -12.57 -5.37 -11.32
N GLY A 351 -12.66 -6.33 -10.38
CA GLY A 351 -13.02 -7.71 -10.68
C GLY A 351 -14.46 -8.18 -10.42
N ASN A 352 -15.28 -7.52 -9.58
CA ASN A 352 -16.58 -8.09 -9.18
C ASN A 352 -17.77 -7.19 -9.51
N HIS A 353 -18.39 -7.47 -10.66
CA HIS A 353 -19.60 -6.78 -11.11
C HIS A 353 -20.85 -7.16 -10.29
N GLY A 354 -20.81 -8.22 -9.48
CA GLY A 354 -21.96 -8.74 -8.71
C GLY A 354 -21.88 -8.63 -7.17
N GLY A 355 -20.97 -7.83 -6.60
CA GLY A 355 -20.81 -7.68 -5.13
C GLY A 355 -21.36 -6.38 -4.55
N THR A 356 -21.62 -6.34 -3.24
CA THR A 356 -21.97 -5.10 -2.52
C THR A 356 -20.86 -4.04 -2.68
N PRO A 357 -21.17 -2.73 -2.62
CA PRO A 357 -20.18 -1.65 -2.68
C PRO A 357 -18.98 -1.86 -1.76
N LEU A 358 -19.24 -2.36 -0.54
CA LEU A 358 -18.22 -2.66 0.45
C LEU A 358 -17.27 -3.79 0.00
N SER A 359 -17.80 -4.82 -0.66
CA SER A 359 -17.01 -5.95 -1.17
C SER A 359 -16.06 -5.56 -2.31
N ARG A 360 -16.34 -4.45 -3.04
CA ARG A 360 -15.45 -3.95 -4.10
C ARG A 360 -14.23 -3.20 -3.57
N ILE A 361 -14.35 -2.58 -2.40
CA ILE A 361 -13.22 -1.95 -1.69
C ILE A 361 -12.19 -3.01 -1.29
N THR A 362 -12.65 -4.24 -1.11
CA THR A 362 -11.90 -5.25 -0.40
C THR A 362 -12.02 -6.59 -1.09
N GLY A 363 -11.00 -6.97 -1.87
CA GLY A 363 -10.76 -8.38 -2.19
C GLY A 363 -10.60 -9.28 -0.94
N SER A 364 -10.62 -8.69 0.27
CA SER A 364 -10.56 -9.31 1.58
C SER A 364 -11.45 -8.57 2.61
N GLY A 365 -12.58 -9.14 3.04
CA GLY A 365 -13.54 -8.54 3.99
C GLY A 365 -12.94 -8.05 5.32
N GLY A 366 -11.67 -8.34 5.61
CA GLY A 366 -10.90 -7.84 6.75
C GLY A 366 -10.78 -6.31 6.86
N ILE A 367 -10.63 -5.58 5.74
CA ILE A 367 -10.36 -4.13 5.76
C ILE A 367 -11.63 -3.34 6.10
N GLY A 368 -12.75 -3.66 5.45
CA GLY A 368 -14.04 -3.02 5.71
C GLY A 368 -14.58 -3.32 7.11
N ALA A 369 -14.17 -4.45 7.71
CA ALA A 369 -14.50 -4.79 9.09
C ALA A 369 -13.67 -4.00 10.12
N ALA A 370 -12.40 -3.70 9.81
CA ALA A 370 -11.51 -2.97 10.72
C ALA A 370 -11.89 -1.49 10.84
N ALA A 371 -12.35 -0.87 9.75
CA ALA A 371 -12.73 0.53 9.74
C ALA A 371 -14.12 0.79 10.30
N ARG A 372 -14.29 1.94 10.97
CA ARG A 372 -15.58 2.36 11.53
C ARG A 372 -16.37 3.28 10.61
N CYS A 373 -15.65 4.06 9.81
CA CYS A 373 -16.19 4.92 8.78
C CYS A 373 -15.48 4.59 7.45
N ALA A 374 -16.23 4.45 6.36
CA ALA A 374 -15.68 4.20 5.04
C ALA A 374 -16.42 5.05 4.01
N TRP A 375 -15.64 5.75 3.18
CA TRP A 375 -16.13 6.71 2.19
C TRP A 375 -15.62 6.34 0.80
N LEU A 376 -16.46 6.56 -0.21
CA LEU A 376 -16.17 6.31 -1.61
C LEU A 376 -16.02 7.63 -2.33
N ALA A 377 -14.86 7.85 -2.93
CA ALA A 377 -14.61 8.85 -3.96
C ALA A 377 -14.87 8.23 -5.34
N GLY A 378 -15.85 8.74 -6.08
CA GLY A 378 -16.19 8.24 -7.41
C GLY A 378 -16.77 9.32 -8.32
N SER A 379 -17.04 8.97 -9.58
CA SER A 379 -17.69 9.89 -10.52
C SER A 379 -19.14 10.10 -10.16
N ASP A 380 -19.65 11.31 -10.43
CA ASP A 380 -21.07 11.57 -10.35
C ASP A 380 -21.81 10.88 -11.52
N PRO A 381 -22.73 9.93 -11.26
CA PRO A 381 -23.50 9.26 -12.31
C PRO A 381 -24.40 10.21 -13.10
N ASP A 382 -24.89 11.26 -12.44
CA ASP A 382 -25.94 12.12 -12.95
C ASP A 382 -25.39 13.40 -13.56
N ALA A 383 -24.07 13.61 -13.50
CA ALA A 383 -23.42 14.79 -14.07
C ALA A 383 -23.08 14.56 -15.55
N PRO A 384 -23.63 15.35 -16.49
CA PRO A 384 -23.26 15.27 -17.89
C PRO A 384 -21.78 15.65 -18.09
N ALA A 385 -21.16 15.02 -19.09
CA ALA A 385 -19.83 15.43 -19.55
C ALA A 385 -19.94 16.77 -20.28
N GLU A 386 -19.64 17.86 -19.57
CA GLU A 386 -19.62 19.23 -20.11
C GLU A 386 -18.21 19.56 -20.65
N LEU A 387 -18.12 19.92 -21.93
CA LEU A 387 -16.84 20.29 -22.55
C LEU A 387 -16.27 21.54 -21.87
N GLY A 388 -15.05 21.44 -21.33
CA GLY A 388 -14.36 22.55 -20.66
C GLY A 388 -14.66 22.69 -19.16
N ARG A 389 -15.58 21.91 -18.58
CA ARG A 389 -15.82 21.88 -17.13
C ARG A 389 -15.15 20.66 -16.49
N PRO A 390 -14.41 20.82 -15.38
CA PRO A 390 -13.78 19.69 -14.70
C PRO A 390 -14.85 18.72 -14.19
N PRO A 391 -14.64 17.39 -14.26
CA PRO A 391 -15.67 16.40 -13.95
C PRO A 391 -16.15 16.48 -12.50
N ARG A 392 -17.47 16.34 -12.29
CA ARG A 392 -18.07 16.29 -10.94
C ARG A 392 -17.81 14.92 -10.35
N ARG A 393 -17.32 14.91 -9.12
CA ARG A 393 -17.03 13.70 -8.35
C ARG A 393 -17.83 13.75 -7.06
N LEU A 394 -18.06 12.59 -6.48
CA LEU A 394 -18.85 12.42 -5.27
C LEU A 394 -18.02 11.73 -4.18
N LEU A 395 -18.18 12.20 -2.95
CA LEU A 395 -17.75 11.54 -1.72
C LEU A 395 -18.99 11.01 -1.01
N VAL A 396 -19.19 9.70 -1.03
CA VAL A 396 -20.41 9.05 -0.49
C VAL A 396 -20.07 7.99 0.55
N SER A 397 -20.96 7.81 1.53
CA SER A 397 -20.76 6.82 2.59
C SER A 397 -20.91 5.40 2.04
N LEU A 398 -19.91 4.56 2.32
CA LEU A 398 -19.99 3.11 2.16
C LEU A 398 -20.47 2.45 3.46
N LYS A 399 -20.03 3.00 4.59
CA LYS A 399 -20.31 2.48 5.92
C LYS A 399 -20.04 3.56 6.96
N ASN A 400 -20.98 3.72 7.89
CA ASN A 400 -20.74 4.44 9.13
C ASN A 400 -21.38 3.64 10.27
N ASN A 401 -20.55 3.07 11.14
CA ASN A 401 -21.04 2.29 12.29
C ASN A 401 -21.30 3.17 13.53
N LEU A 402 -20.95 4.46 13.49
CA LEU A 402 -20.90 5.32 14.67
C LEU A 402 -21.94 6.43 14.65
N ALA A 403 -22.51 6.74 13.49
CA ALA A 403 -23.59 7.71 13.31
C ALA A 403 -24.47 7.35 12.11
N ALA A 404 -25.60 8.04 11.98
CA ALA A 404 -26.42 8.00 10.77
C ALA A 404 -25.61 8.50 9.55
N ASN A 405 -26.04 8.11 8.35
CA ASN A 405 -25.37 8.56 7.12
C ASN A 405 -25.51 10.08 6.98
N ALA A 406 -24.36 10.79 6.95
CA ALA A 406 -24.30 12.25 6.83
C ALA A 406 -24.58 12.78 5.40
N GLY A 407 -25.02 11.91 4.49
CA GLY A 407 -25.24 12.25 3.08
C GLY A 407 -23.94 12.30 2.27
N GLY A 408 -24.07 12.36 0.94
CA GLY A 408 -22.95 12.55 0.02
C GLY A 408 -22.55 14.02 -0.12
N LEU A 409 -21.33 14.25 -0.60
CA LEU A 409 -20.86 15.59 -0.99
C LEU A 409 -20.29 15.53 -2.41
N ALA A 410 -20.51 16.57 -3.19
CA ALA A 410 -19.88 16.69 -4.49
C ALA A 410 -18.63 17.56 -4.43
N TYR A 411 -17.66 17.28 -5.30
CA TYR A 411 -16.47 18.07 -5.46
C TYR A 411 -15.93 18.02 -6.89
N ARG A 412 -15.10 19.01 -7.23
CA ARG A 412 -14.33 19.09 -8.47
C ARG A 412 -12.87 19.34 -8.14
N ILE A 413 -11.99 19.06 -9.11
CA ILE A 413 -10.56 19.34 -9.00
C ILE A 413 -10.20 20.28 -10.13
N SER A 414 -9.74 21.48 -9.77
CA SER A 414 -9.51 22.57 -10.73
C SER A 414 -8.54 23.60 -10.16
N GLY A 415 -7.76 24.24 -11.03
CA GLY A 415 -6.89 25.37 -10.68
C GLY A 415 -7.66 26.65 -10.38
N ALA A 416 -8.79 26.85 -11.06
CA ALA A 416 -9.70 27.97 -10.86
C ALA A 416 -11.03 27.50 -10.29
N ASP A 417 -11.78 28.42 -9.68
CA ASP A 417 -13.14 28.14 -9.22
C ASP A 417 -14.01 27.68 -10.40
N PRO A 418 -14.50 26.42 -10.39
CA PRO A 418 -15.25 25.86 -11.49
C PRO A 418 -16.65 26.49 -11.64
N ASP A 419 -17.13 27.25 -10.66
CA ASP A 419 -18.44 27.91 -10.73
C ASP A 419 -18.31 29.43 -10.97
N ALA A 420 -17.15 30.04 -10.68
CA ALA A 420 -16.91 31.46 -11.01
C ALA A 420 -16.85 31.74 -12.53
N ALA A 421 -16.47 30.76 -13.34
CA ALA A 421 -16.46 30.90 -14.80
C ALA A 421 -17.85 30.78 -15.45
N TRP A 422 -18.88 30.38 -14.70
CA TRP A 422 -20.22 30.07 -15.22
C TRP A 422 -21.35 30.80 -14.46
N GLY A 423 -21.01 31.64 -13.49
CA GLY A 423 -21.95 32.53 -12.82
C GLY A 423 -22.29 33.72 -13.73
N GLU A 424 -23.57 33.81 -14.11
CA GLU A 424 -24.23 34.93 -14.81
C GLU A 424 -23.84 35.21 -16.27
N GLU A 425 -24.16 34.28 -17.18
CA GLU A 425 -24.68 34.68 -18.51
C GLU A 425 -26.19 34.45 -18.54
N GLY A 426 -26.97 35.50 -18.28
CA GLY A 426 -28.43 35.39 -18.33
C GLY A 426 -29.22 36.56 -17.75
N GLY A 427 -28.73 37.79 -17.89
CA GLY A 427 -29.45 38.96 -17.45
C GLY A 427 -28.99 40.21 -18.19
N VAL A 428 -29.42 40.36 -19.45
CA VAL A 428 -29.39 41.68 -20.11
C VAL A 428 -30.37 42.57 -19.35
N ARG A 429 -29.91 43.23 -18.29
CA ARG A 429 -30.49 44.48 -17.83
C ARG A 429 -29.77 45.58 -18.59
N GLY A 430 -30.47 46.17 -19.56
CA GLY A 430 -30.07 47.46 -20.09
C GLY A 430 -30.09 48.45 -18.93
N ASP A 431 -28.92 48.95 -18.56
CA ASP A 431 -28.82 50.08 -17.65
C ASP A 431 -28.58 51.32 -18.51
N GLU A 432 -29.62 52.13 -18.60
CA GLU A 432 -29.58 53.50 -19.11
C GLU A 432 -28.67 54.33 -18.18
N GLY A 433 -27.99 55.31 -18.78
CA GLY A 433 -26.92 56.06 -18.15
C GLY A 433 -27.23 56.64 -16.77
N GLY A 434 -26.29 56.44 -15.85
CA GLY A 434 -26.18 57.14 -14.58
C GLY A 434 -24.79 57.78 -14.47
N ASP A 435 -24.75 59.09 -14.73
CA ASP A 435 -23.65 60.01 -14.48
C ASP A 435 -23.25 60.00 -12.99
N CYS A 436 -21.98 59.73 -12.70
CA CYS A 436 -21.37 59.98 -11.39
C CYS A 436 -20.06 60.72 -11.60
N ARG A 437 -20.18 62.04 -11.83
CA ARG A 437 -19.16 63.01 -11.44
C ARG A 437 -19.03 63.04 -9.91
N ASP A 438 -17.86 63.50 -9.47
CA ASP A 438 -17.52 63.95 -8.12
C ASP A 438 -16.79 62.92 -7.21
N ALA A 439 -15.46 62.91 -7.38
CA ALA A 439 -14.54 62.72 -6.26
C ALA A 439 -13.36 63.71 -6.42
N ASP A 440 -13.18 64.56 -5.40
CA ASP A 440 -12.15 65.59 -5.29
C ASP A 440 -10.70 65.05 -5.27
N PRO A 441 -9.70 65.88 -5.66
CA PRO A 441 -8.34 65.43 -5.94
C PRO A 441 -7.40 65.44 -4.73
N LEU A 442 -6.42 64.53 -4.72
CA LEU A 442 -5.25 64.57 -3.83
C LEU A 442 -4.17 65.54 -4.38
N PRO A 443 -3.38 66.21 -3.52
CA PRO A 443 -2.53 67.33 -3.92
C PRO A 443 -1.15 66.91 -4.45
N ASP A 444 -0.60 67.84 -5.24
CA ASP A 444 0.65 67.86 -5.99
C ASP A 444 1.92 67.40 -5.26
N GLN A 445 2.80 66.74 -6.02
CA GLN A 445 4.27 66.84 -5.88
C GLN A 445 4.90 67.02 -7.28
N PRO A 446 5.97 67.84 -7.41
CA PRO A 446 6.35 68.44 -8.68
C PRO A 446 7.47 67.69 -9.43
N GLY A 447 7.41 67.80 -10.76
CA GLY A 447 8.58 68.09 -11.60
C GLY A 447 9.41 66.91 -12.10
N PHE A 448 9.16 66.47 -13.33
CA PHE A 448 10.23 66.29 -14.31
C PHE A 448 9.69 66.52 -15.73
N GLU A 449 10.25 67.53 -16.41
CA GLU A 449 9.91 67.91 -17.78
C GLU A 449 10.52 66.93 -18.80
N GLY A 450 9.72 66.60 -19.81
CA GLY A 450 10.15 66.66 -21.21
C GLY A 450 10.94 65.47 -21.79
N ALA A 451 10.23 64.62 -22.54
CA ALA A 451 10.65 64.22 -23.88
C ALA A 451 9.47 63.53 -24.62
N ASN A 452 8.86 64.27 -25.55
CA ASN A 452 8.01 63.70 -26.59
C ASN A 452 8.88 62.86 -27.54
N PHE A 453 8.63 61.56 -27.61
CA PHE A 453 9.00 60.73 -28.75
C PHE A 453 7.76 60.03 -29.29
N ALA A 454 7.23 60.58 -30.37
CA ALA A 454 6.37 59.86 -31.29
C ALA A 454 7.25 58.85 -32.05
N GLY A 455 6.98 57.56 -31.93
CA GLY A 455 7.76 56.53 -32.63
C GLY A 455 7.23 55.12 -32.41
N SER A 456 6.51 54.63 -33.41
CA SER A 456 6.23 53.22 -33.75
C SER A 456 5.73 52.29 -32.63
N SER A 457 4.46 51.91 -32.77
CA SER A 457 3.85 50.69 -32.27
C SER A 457 4.67 49.44 -32.66
N SER A 458 5.43 48.90 -31.70
CA SER A 458 5.79 47.48 -31.65
C SER A 458 4.94 46.82 -30.57
N PRO A 459 4.39 45.62 -30.79
CA PRO A 459 3.68 44.91 -29.74
C PRO A 459 4.69 44.59 -28.63
N LEU A 460 4.41 45.02 -27.40
CA LEU A 460 5.08 44.51 -26.22
C LEU A 460 4.96 42.97 -26.25
N PRO A 461 6.01 42.21 -25.88
CA PRO A 461 5.88 40.77 -25.72
C PRO A 461 4.75 40.54 -24.71
N HIS A 462 3.78 39.71 -25.08
CA HIS A 462 2.73 39.25 -24.18
C HIS A 462 3.38 38.92 -22.83
N ALA A 463 2.98 39.65 -21.78
CA ALA A 463 3.28 39.23 -20.42
C ALA A 463 2.86 37.75 -20.34
N PRO A 464 3.71 36.84 -19.83
CA PRO A 464 3.32 35.45 -19.67
C PRO A 464 1.99 35.45 -18.92
N SER A 465 0.98 34.84 -19.53
CA SER A 465 -0.28 34.52 -18.85
C SER A 465 0.09 33.94 -17.49
N PRO A 466 -0.48 34.43 -16.37
CA PRO A 466 -0.15 33.90 -15.06
C PRO A 466 -0.29 32.38 -15.11
N ASP A 467 0.73 31.66 -14.62
CA ASP A 467 0.71 30.20 -14.60
C ASP A 467 -0.64 29.75 -14.02
N PRO A 468 -1.33 28.79 -14.67
CA PRO A 468 -2.61 28.33 -14.18
C PRO A 468 -2.43 27.86 -12.74
N ALA A 469 -3.21 28.43 -11.83
CA ALA A 469 -3.11 28.13 -10.42
C ALA A 469 -3.17 26.61 -10.18
N PRO A 470 -2.38 26.08 -9.24
CA PRO A 470 -2.31 24.64 -9.02
C PRO A 470 -3.70 24.07 -8.67
N PRO A 471 -4.06 22.88 -9.19
CA PRO A 471 -5.37 22.31 -8.97
C PRO A 471 -5.63 22.02 -7.49
N ARG A 472 -6.85 22.29 -7.03
CA ARG A 472 -7.32 21.94 -5.68
C ARG A 472 -8.75 21.42 -5.69
N VAL A 473 -9.19 20.91 -4.54
CA VAL A 473 -10.58 20.47 -4.33
C VAL A 473 -11.49 21.69 -4.18
N TRP A 474 -12.57 21.69 -4.95
CA TRP A 474 -13.69 22.63 -4.83
C TRP A 474 -14.93 21.84 -4.45
N TRP A 475 -15.48 22.12 -3.27
CA TRP A 475 -16.67 21.44 -2.76
C TRP A 475 -17.94 22.15 -3.21
N ASP A 476 -18.92 21.36 -3.63
CA ASP A 476 -20.27 21.84 -3.86
C ASP A 476 -20.95 22.07 -2.50
N PRO A 477 -21.60 23.22 -2.26
CA PRO A 477 -22.28 23.49 -1.00
C PRO A 477 -23.52 22.60 -0.78
N THR A 478 -24.06 21.98 -1.83
CA THR A 478 -25.30 21.20 -1.76
C THR A 478 -25.00 19.73 -1.44
N PRO A 479 -25.58 19.17 -0.36
CA PRO A 479 -25.49 17.74 -0.09
C PRO A 479 -26.10 16.90 -1.23
N VAL A 480 -25.54 15.73 -1.46
CA VAL A 480 -26.00 14.81 -2.51
C VAL A 480 -26.70 13.60 -1.89
N GLU A 481 -27.92 13.35 -2.34
CA GLU A 481 -28.70 12.15 -2.00
C GLU A 481 -28.42 11.05 -3.02
N THR A 482 -27.32 10.33 -2.84
CA THR A 482 -27.00 9.17 -3.67
C THR A 482 -26.32 8.08 -2.85
N THR A 483 -26.25 6.88 -3.42
CA THR A 483 -25.69 5.69 -2.76
C THR A 483 -24.35 5.31 -3.37
N ALA A 484 -23.49 4.69 -2.58
CA ALA A 484 -22.25 4.13 -3.10
C ALA A 484 -22.48 3.09 -4.20
N ALA A 485 -23.61 2.37 -4.18
CA ALA A 485 -23.96 1.44 -5.24
C ALA A 485 -24.18 2.15 -6.59
N ALA A 486 -24.88 3.28 -6.58
CA ALA A 486 -25.10 4.08 -7.79
C ALA A 486 -23.78 4.61 -8.37
N VAL A 487 -22.94 5.21 -7.50
CA VAL A 487 -21.61 5.73 -7.89
C VAL A 487 -20.70 4.65 -8.47
N LEU A 488 -20.65 3.46 -7.86
CA LEU A 488 -19.84 2.34 -8.36
C LEU A 488 -20.38 1.73 -9.67
N SER A 489 -21.68 1.80 -9.88
CA SER A 489 -22.31 1.31 -11.11
C SER A 489 -21.96 2.24 -12.27
N ALA A 490 -21.98 3.56 -12.04
CA ALA A 490 -21.60 4.55 -13.05
C ALA A 490 -20.09 4.63 -13.32
N GLY A 491 -19.23 4.40 -12.32
CA GLY A 491 -17.79 4.26 -12.52
C GLY A 491 -17.44 3.13 -13.49
N SER A 492 -18.17 2.01 -13.40
CA SER A 492 -18.00 0.87 -14.31
C SER A 492 -18.54 1.08 -15.74
N SER A 493 -19.40 2.07 -15.97
CA SER A 493 -19.85 2.45 -17.32
C SER A 493 -18.94 3.47 -18.00
N ALA A 494 -18.25 4.32 -17.24
CA ALA A 494 -17.37 5.37 -17.81
C ALA A 494 -16.00 4.84 -18.28
N ASP A 495 -15.57 3.67 -17.78
CA ASP A 495 -14.33 2.98 -18.19
C ASP A 495 -14.65 1.53 -18.65
N ARG A 496 -15.86 1.32 -19.20
CA ARG A 496 -16.20 0.05 -19.80
C ARG A 496 -15.27 -0.12 -21.00
N GLY A 497 -14.31 -1.04 -20.88
CA GLY A 497 -13.78 -1.69 -22.07
C GLY A 497 -14.97 -2.09 -22.96
N PRO A 498 -14.78 -2.10 -24.28
CA PRO A 498 -15.86 -1.95 -25.25
C PRO A 498 -17.08 -2.81 -24.89
N THR A 499 -18.28 -2.22 -24.93
CA THR A 499 -19.55 -2.88 -24.61
C THR A 499 -19.71 -4.17 -25.41
N GLU A 500 -20.59 -5.07 -24.98
CA GLU A 500 -20.91 -6.28 -25.75
C GLU A 500 -21.29 -5.91 -27.19
N ASP A 501 -22.14 -4.88 -27.35
CA ASP A 501 -22.48 -4.26 -28.63
C ASP A 501 -21.27 -3.72 -29.41
N GLU A 502 -20.28 -3.10 -28.76
CA GLU A 502 -19.06 -2.60 -29.43
C GLU A 502 -18.10 -3.73 -29.84
N ASN A 503 -18.11 -4.86 -29.12
CA ASN A 503 -17.37 -6.05 -29.54
C ASN A 503 -18.07 -6.75 -30.71
N GLU A 504 -19.40 -6.88 -30.66
CA GLU A 504 -20.21 -7.36 -31.79
C GLU A 504 -20.04 -6.48 -33.02
N ARG A 505 -19.94 -5.15 -32.84
CA ARG A 505 -19.63 -4.20 -33.92
C ARG A 505 -18.25 -4.45 -34.52
N CYS A 506 -17.24 -4.72 -33.69
CA CYS A 506 -15.90 -5.05 -34.17
C CYS A 506 -15.86 -6.41 -34.89
N GLU A 507 -16.61 -7.40 -34.41
CA GLU A 507 -16.74 -8.71 -35.05
C GLU A 507 -17.44 -8.61 -36.41
N THR A 508 -18.56 -7.89 -36.45
CA THR A 508 -19.30 -7.63 -37.70
C THR A 508 -18.44 -6.88 -38.71
N TRP A 509 -17.73 -5.85 -38.26
CA TRP A 509 -16.79 -5.09 -39.08
C TRP A 509 -15.65 -5.97 -39.63
N LEU A 510 -14.96 -6.72 -38.77
CA LEU A 510 -13.82 -7.54 -39.19
C LEU A 510 -14.22 -8.62 -40.20
N ARG A 511 -15.42 -9.21 -40.03
CA ARG A 511 -15.97 -10.16 -41.00
C ARG A 511 -16.27 -9.49 -42.34
N ALA A 512 -16.89 -8.31 -42.33
CA ALA A 512 -17.21 -7.55 -43.55
C ALA A 512 -15.94 -7.10 -44.29
N GLU A 513 -14.94 -6.62 -43.55
CA GLU A 513 -13.65 -6.20 -44.10
C GLU A 513 -12.96 -7.35 -44.81
N LEU A 514 -12.81 -8.51 -44.15
CA LEU A 514 -12.18 -9.69 -44.77
C LEU A 514 -12.97 -10.21 -45.98
N LEU A 515 -14.31 -10.19 -45.93
CA LEU A 515 -15.15 -10.58 -47.07
C LEU A 515 -15.01 -9.60 -48.25
N SER A 516 -14.84 -8.30 -48.00
CA SER A 516 -14.62 -7.30 -49.06
C SER A 516 -13.30 -7.54 -49.83
N HIS A 517 -12.32 -8.19 -49.20
CA HIS A 517 -11.06 -8.62 -49.81
C HIS A 517 -11.08 -10.10 -50.26
N GLY A 518 -12.27 -10.69 -50.47
CA GLY A 518 -12.40 -12.06 -50.98
C GLY A 518 -12.11 -13.14 -49.93
N GLY A 519 -12.24 -12.83 -48.64
CA GLY A 519 -12.09 -13.76 -47.53
C GLY A 519 -10.70 -13.77 -46.88
N ALA A 520 -9.71 -13.06 -47.46
CA ALA A 520 -8.37 -12.94 -46.90
C ALA A 520 -7.72 -11.59 -47.20
N ALA A 521 -7.05 -10.99 -46.19
CA ALA A 521 -6.37 -9.71 -46.35
C ALA A 521 -5.03 -9.65 -45.57
N PRO A 522 -4.06 -8.83 -45.99
CA PRO A 522 -2.83 -8.60 -45.23
C PRO A 522 -3.11 -8.04 -43.83
N SER A 523 -2.47 -8.60 -42.81
CA SER A 523 -2.67 -8.21 -41.40
C SER A 523 -2.31 -6.75 -41.12
N SER A 524 -1.38 -6.16 -41.87
CA SER A 524 -1.05 -4.74 -41.77
C SER A 524 -2.19 -3.86 -42.29
N ALA A 525 -2.76 -4.20 -43.45
CA ALA A 525 -3.89 -3.48 -44.02
C ALA A 525 -5.12 -3.56 -43.11
N VAL A 526 -5.39 -4.73 -42.52
CA VAL A 526 -6.50 -4.89 -41.54
C VAL A 526 -6.25 -4.08 -40.27
N ALA A 527 -4.99 -3.96 -39.81
CA ALA A 527 -4.66 -3.16 -38.64
C ALA A 527 -4.82 -1.65 -38.89
N ASP A 528 -4.48 -1.19 -40.09
CA ASP A 528 -4.67 0.20 -40.49
C ASP A 528 -6.16 0.55 -40.66
N ALA A 529 -6.91 -0.31 -41.35
CA ALA A 529 -8.36 -0.16 -41.50
C ALA A 529 -9.10 -0.22 -40.16
N ALA A 530 -8.65 -1.07 -39.21
CA ALA A 530 -9.22 -1.12 -37.87
C ALA A 530 -9.01 0.19 -37.11
N ARG A 531 -7.85 0.81 -37.25
CA ARG A 531 -7.52 2.08 -36.61
C ARG A 531 -8.38 3.21 -37.17
N GLU A 532 -8.59 3.25 -38.49
CA GLU A 532 -9.48 4.20 -39.14
C GLU A 532 -10.95 4.01 -38.76
N ALA A 533 -11.38 2.75 -38.58
CA ALA A 533 -12.71 2.41 -38.09
C ALA A 533 -12.90 2.60 -36.57
N GLY A 534 -11.87 3.09 -35.87
CA GLY A 534 -11.92 3.41 -34.44
C GLY A 534 -11.84 2.21 -33.50
N PHE A 535 -11.30 1.07 -33.96
CA PHE A 535 -11.11 -0.13 -33.14
C PHE A 535 -9.68 -0.25 -32.61
N THR A 536 -9.56 -0.74 -31.38
CA THR A 536 -8.26 -1.03 -30.75
C THR A 536 -7.71 -2.40 -31.18
N GLU A 537 -6.39 -2.57 -31.12
CA GLU A 537 -5.73 -3.85 -31.41
C GLU A 537 -6.27 -5.01 -30.56
N LYS A 538 -6.64 -4.71 -29.30
CA LYS A 538 -7.24 -5.67 -28.38
C LYS A 538 -8.63 -6.14 -28.84
N GLN A 539 -9.46 -5.25 -29.39
CA GLN A 539 -10.77 -5.59 -29.97
C GLN A 539 -10.62 -6.48 -31.20
N VAL A 540 -9.73 -6.11 -32.11
CA VAL A 540 -9.46 -6.89 -33.34
C VAL A 540 -8.94 -8.29 -32.99
N ARG A 541 -8.01 -8.39 -32.03
CA ARG A 541 -7.49 -9.69 -31.58
C ARG A 541 -8.59 -10.58 -30.99
N ARG A 542 -9.50 -10.02 -30.19
CA ARG A 542 -10.66 -10.74 -29.66
C ARG A 542 -11.59 -11.20 -30.77
N ALA A 543 -11.99 -10.29 -31.67
CA ALA A 543 -12.86 -10.60 -32.79
C ALA A 543 -12.29 -11.71 -33.68
N ARG A 544 -10.97 -11.73 -33.91
CA ARG A 544 -10.29 -12.82 -34.63
C ARG A 544 -10.47 -14.17 -33.95
N THR A 545 -10.37 -14.23 -32.63
CA THR A 545 -10.58 -15.46 -31.86
C THR A 545 -12.02 -15.94 -31.97
N VAL A 546 -13.00 -15.03 -31.87
CA VAL A 546 -14.43 -15.38 -31.95
C VAL A 546 -14.82 -15.84 -33.36
N LEU A 547 -14.33 -15.16 -34.39
CA LEU A 547 -14.62 -15.48 -35.80
C LEU A 547 -13.77 -16.63 -36.36
N GLY A 548 -12.82 -17.18 -35.58
CA GLY A 548 -11.93 -18.25 -36.04
C GLY A 548 -10.97 -17.84 -37.16
N VAL A 549 -10.62 -16.55 -37.26
CA VAL A 549 -9.74 -16.00 -38.29
C VAL A 549 -8.32 -16.57 -38.14
N ARG A 550 -7.82 -17.21 -39.20
CA ARG A 550 -6.48 -17.81 -39.23
C ARG A 550 -5.45 -16.81 -39.73
N ALA A 551 -4.26 -16.84 -39.14
CA ALA A 551 -3.11 -16.07 -39.62
C ALA A 551 -2.09 -17.02 -40.26
N ALA A 552 -1.76 -16.77 -41.52
CA ALA A 552 -0.76 -17.53 -42.26
C ALA A 552 0.35 -16.60 -42.78
N LYS A 553 1.56 -17.13 -42.92
CA LYS A 553 2.72 -16.43 -43.47
C LYS A 553 3.24 -17.23 -44.66
N ALA A 554 3.38 -16.61 -45.83
CA ALA A 554 3.71 -17.30 -47.07
C ALA A 554 5.22 -17.62 -47.23
N GLY A 555 6.07 -17.13 -46.33
CA GLY A 555 7.54 -17.26 -46.38
C GLY A 555 8.23 -16.35 -45.35
N PHE A 556 9.54 -16.53 -45.15
CA PHE A 556 10.32 -15.85 -44.09
C PHE A 556 10.26 -14.31 -44.19
N ASP A 557 10.25 -13.78 -45.42
CA ASP A 557 10.21 -12.33 -45.73
C ASP A 557 8.83 -11.78 -46.13
N SER A 558 7.77 -12.60 -46.05
CA SER A 558 6.39 -12.17 -46.39
C SER A 558 5.61 -11.68 -45.18
N GLY A 559 4.69 -10.73 -45.38
CA GLY A 559 3.76 -10.27 -44.33
C GLY A 559 2.75 -11.34 -43.91
N TRP A 560 2.14 -11.18 -42.74
CA TRP A 560 1.07 -12.06 -42.25
C TRP A 560 -0.24 -11.77 -43.00
N THR A 561 -0.95 -12.81 -43.40
CA THR A 561 -2.29 -12.72 -44.01
C THR A 561 -3.33 -13.29 -43.05
N LEU A 562 -4.44 -12.58 -42.88
CA LEU A 562 -5.59 -13.00 -42.10
C LEU A 562 -6.67 -13.56 -43.03
N SER A 563 -7.24 -14.72 -42.74
CA SER A 563 -8.31 -15.32 -43.54
C SER A 563 -9.45 -15.83 -42.66
N LEU A 564 -10.68 -15.70 -43.15
CA LEU A 564 -11.84 -16.35 -42.53
C LEU A 564 -11.72 -17.88 -42.70
N PRO A 565 -12.32 -18.68 -41.80
CA PRO A 565 -12.42 -20.12 -41.99
C PRO A 565 -13.25 -20.44 -43.24
N ASP A 566 -12.83 -21.44 -44.04
CA ASP A 566 -13.59 -21.90 -45.20
C ASP A 566 -14.99 -22.32 -44.76
N VAL A 567 -16.01 -21.65 -45.29
CA VAL A 567 -17.38 -22.10 -45.17
C VAL A 567 -17.49 -23.31 -46.08
N ALA A 568 -17.47 -24.52 -45.50
CA ALA A 568 -17.93 -25.69 -46.23
C ALA A 568 -19.36 -25.40 -46.70
N SER A 569 -19.58 -25.44 -48.01
CA SER A 569 -20.91 -25.43 -48.60
C SER A 569 -21.74 -26.54 -47.97
N GLU A 570 -22.74 -26.19 -47.17
CA GLU A 570 -23.85 -27.07 -46.85
C GLU A 570 -24.65 -27.25 -48.16
N ASP A 571 -24.45 -28.40 -48.79
CA ASP A 571 -25.43 -29.04 -49.70
C ASP A 571 -26.42 -29.89 -48.87
#